data_AF-J9FLJ3-F1
#
_entry.id   AF-J9FLJ3-F1
#
_cell.length_a   1.000
_cell.length_b   1.000
_cell.length_c   1.000
_cell.angle_alpha   90.00
_cell.angle_beta   90.00
_cell.angle_gamma   90.00
#
_symmetry.space_group_name_H-M   'P 1'
#
loop_
_entity.id
_entity.type
_entity.pdbx_description
1 polymer ?
#
loop_
_entity_poly.entity_id
_entity_poly.type
_entity_poly.pdbx_seq_one_letter_code
_entity_poly.pdbx_strand_id
1 'polypeptide(L)'
;RGETQSLATCTLGTKLDEKILDDVLNQSKERFLLHYNFPPFSTGEAKAQRGVGRREIGHGNLAHRALKRMFPDDFPYTCRIVSDILESNGSSSMATVCAGTLCLLDAGVKMKKPVAGIAMGL
;
A
#
# COMPACT_ATOMS: atom_id res chain seq x y z
N ARG A 1 11.14 -10.65 4.86
CA ARG A 1 10.89 -12.09 4.61
C ARG A 1 11.96 -12.58 3.66
N GLY A 2 13.00 -13.25 4.16
CA GLY A 2 14.26 -13.36 3.40
C GLY A 2 14.72 -11.97 2.98
N GLU A 3 15.22 -11.84 1.76
CA GLU A 3 15.65 -10.59 1.10
C GLU A 3 14.48 -9.80 0.47
N THR A 4 13.28 -9.89 1.04
CA THR A 4 12.16 -9.02 0.68
C THR A 4 11.77 -8.19 1.89
N GLN A 5 12.00 -6.89 1.82
CA GLN A 5 11.76 -5.94 2.90
C GLN A 5 10.87 -4.79 2.40
N SER A 6 9.81 -4.52 3.15
CA SER A 6 8.87 -3.43 2.93
C SER A 6 8.77 -2.63 4.22
N LEU A 7 9.04 -1.33 4.12
CA LEU A 7 8.80 -0.36 5.18
C LEU A 7 7.48 0.34 4.87
N ALA A 8 6.47 0.13 5.72
CA ALA A 8 5.18 0.78 5.59
C ALA A 8 5.05 1.93 6.60
N THR A 9 4.61 3.09 6.13
CA THR A 9 4.27 4.25 6.96
C THR A 9 2.80 4.59 6.76
N CYS A 10 2.07 4.78 7.86
CA CYS A 10 0.67 5.18 7.88
C CYS A 10 0.58 6.66 8.27
N THR A 11 -0.21 7.41 7.51
CA THR A 11 -0.52 8.81 7.81
C THR A 11 -2.03 8.96 7.92
N LEU A 12 -2.48 9.52 9.04
CA LEU A 12 -3.87 9.84 9.29
C LEU A 12 -4.11 11.32 8.94
N GLY A 13 -5.04 11.53 8.01
CA GLY A 13 -5.47 12.85 7.54
C GLY A 13 -6.94 13.12 7.82
N THR A 14 -7.38 14.31 7.47
CA THR A 14 -8.76 14.76 7.58
C THR A 14 -9.58 14.40 6.34
N LYS A 15 -10.88 14.73 6.34
CA LYS A 15 -11.74 14.60 5.16
C LYS A 15 -11.30 15.44 3.97
N LEU A 16 -10.51 16.50 4.20
CA LEU A 16 -9.98 17.35 3.12
C LEU A 16 -8.83 16.65 2.36
N ASP A 17 -8.21 15.65 2.97
CA ASP A 17 -7.11 14.86 2.39
C ASP A 17 -7.60 13.67 1.56
N GLU A 18 -8.92 13.49 1.41
CA GLU A 18 -9.50 12.46 0.57
C GLU A 18 -9.12 12.66 -0.90
N LYS A 19 -8.80 11.57 -1.59
CA LYS A 19 -8.51 11.64 -3.02
C LYS A 19 -9.82 11.76 -3.79
N ILE A 20 -9.97 12.84 -4.53
CA ILE A 20 -11.06 12.99 -5.50
C ILE A 20 -10.73 12.11 -6.71
N LEU A 21 -11.66 11.23 -7.08
CA LEU A 21 -11.56 10.43 -8.31
C LEU A 21 -12.55 11.03 -9.32
N ASP A 22 -12.03 11.68 -10.34
CA ASP A 22 -12.81 12.27 -11.42
C ASP A 22 -12.75 11.37 -12.65
N ASP A 23 -13.58 10.32 -12.63
CA ASP A 23 -13.71 9.40 -13.76
C ASP A 23 -14.80 9.90 -14.71
N VAL A 24 -14.73 9.47 -15.97
CA VAL A 24 -15.61 9.93 -17.06
C VAL A 24 -17.11 9.85 -16.73
N LEU A 25 -17.52 8.85 -15.94
CA LEU A 25 -18.92 8.61 -15.60
C LEU A 25 -19.26 8.94 -14.14
N ASN A 26 -18.27 8.96 -13.24
CA ASN A 26 -18.51 8.96 -11.80
C ASN A 26 -17.49 9.86 -11.08
N GLN A 27 -17.97 10.72 -10.19
CA GLN A 27 -17.12 11.46 -9.26
C GLN A 27 -17.12 10.81 -7.88
N SER A 28 -15.98 10.17 -7.61
CA SER A 28 -15.54 9.51 -6.39
C SER A 28 -14.93 10.38 -5.30
N LYS A 29 -14.97 9.95 -4.03
CA LYS A 29 -13.91 10.25 -3.06
C LYS A 29 -13.39 8.97 -2.43
N GLU A 30 -12.07 8.87 -2.30
CA GLU A 30 -11.41 7.73 -1.70
C GLU A 30 -10.61 8.16 -0.46
N ARG A 31 -11.01 7.61 0.69
CA ARG A 31 -10.39 7.87 2.00
C ARG A 31 -9.24 6.92 2.36
N PHE A 32 -9.09 5.80 1.64
CA PHE A 32 -8.04 4.83 1.90
C PHE A 32 -7.10 4.80 0.70
N LEU A 33 -5.86 5.24 0.92
CA LEU A 33 -4.85 5.40 -0.11
C LEU A 33 -3.68 4.47 0.18
N LEU A 34 -3.16 3.82 -0.85
CA LEU A 34 -1.95 3.02 -0.75
C LEU A 34 -1.02 3.34 -1.91
N HIS A 35 0.16 3.83 -1.58
CA HIS A 35 1.23 4.08 -2.53
C HIS A 35 2.35 3.06 -2.31
N TYR A 36 2.82 2.50 -3.41
CA TYR A 36 3.85 1.48 -3.44
C TYR A 36 5.03 2.05 -4.22
N ASN A 37 6.20 2.09 -3.59
CA ASN A 37 7.43 2.60 -4.18
C ASN A 37 8.44 1.47 -4.33
N PHE A 38 9.03 1.36 -5.53
CA PHE A 38 10.05 0.35 -5.82
C PHE A 38 11.34 1.02 -6.29
N PRO A 39 12.13 1.57 -5.37
CA PRO A 39 13.35 2.25 -5.74
C PRO A 39 14.39 1.25 -6.32
N PRO A 40 15.24 1.67 -7.27
CA PRO A 40 16.20 0.78 -7.93
C PRO A 40 17.20 0.08 -7.00
N PHE A 41 17.55 0.74 -5.88
CA PHE A 41 18.44 0.15 -4.90
C PHE A 41 17.87 -1.12 -4.25
N SER A 42 16.54 -1.31 -4.28
CA SER A 42 15.89 -2.48 -3.69
C SER A 42 16.28 -3.82 -4.33
N THR A 43 16.83 -3.78 -5.54
CA THR A 43 17.41 -4.93 -6.25
C THR A 43 18.92 -4.76 -6.49
N GLY A 44 19.56 -3.79 -5.84
CA GLY A 44 20.98 -3.48 -6.03
C GLY A 44 21.32 -2.80 -7.37
N GLU A 45 20.32 -2.29 -8.10
CA GLU A 45 20.56 -1.65 -9.40
C GLU A 45 20.71 -0.13 -9.25
N ALA A 46 21.67 0.46 -9.96
CA ALA A 46 21.80 1.91 -10.07
C ALA A 46 21.00 2.42 -11.28
N LYS A 47 19.76 2.87 -11.04
CA LYS A 47 18.91 3.52 -12.05
C LYS A 47 18.40 4.86 -11.53
N ALA A 48 18.18 5.81 -12.44
CA ALA A 48 17.57 7.08 -12.10
C ALA A 48 16.12 6.87 -11.64
N GLN A 49 15.74 7.50 -10.53
CA GLN A 49 14.36 7.48 -10.06
C GLN A 49 13.49 8.30 -11.02
N ARG A 50 12.58 7.62 -11.72
CA ARG A 50 11.56 8.25 -12.57
C ARG A 50 10.21 8.25 -11.83
N GLY A 51 9.18 8.80 -12.47
CA GLY A 51 7.81 8.69 -11.96
C GLY A 51 7.35 7.24 -11.82
N VAL A 52 6.26 7.05 -11.06
CA VAL A 52 5.70 5.72 -10.75
C VAL A 52 5.31 4.98 -12.04
N GLY A 53 5.90 3.81 -12.25
CA GLY A 53 5.64 2.94 -13.37
C GLY A 53 4.37 2.08 -13.21
N ARG A 54 3.96 1.43 -14.31
CA ARG A 54 2.74 0.59 -14.32
C ARG A 54 2.80 -0.58 -13.33
N ARG A 55 3.98 -1.18 -13.14
CA ARG A 55 4.18 -2.28 -12.19
C ARG A 55 3.92 -1.85 -10.75
N GLU A 56 4.44 -0.68 -10.37
CA GLU A 56 4.28 -0.12 -9.02
C GLU A 56 2.82 0.23 -8.73
N ILE A 57 2.13 0.84 -9.70
CA ILE A 57 0.68 1.08 -9.62
C ILE A 57 -0.09 -0.24 -9.49
N GLY A 58 0.26 -1.26 -10.28
CA GLY A 58 -0.38 -2.57 -10.23
C GLY A 58 -0.20 -3.28 -8.88
N HIS A 59 1.02 -3.26 -8.34
CA HIS A 59 1.33 -3.83 -7.02
C HIS A 59 0.65 -3.05 -5.88
N GLY A 60 0.66 -1.71 -5.96
CA GLY A 60 -0.07 -0.85 -5.04
C GLY A 60 -1.57 -1.16 -5.04
N ASN A 61 -2.19 -1.27 -6.22
CA ASN A 61 -3.60 -1.62 -6.36
C ASN A 61 -3.91 -3.05 -5.89
N LEU A 62 -2.97 -3.99 -6.01
CA LEU A 62 -3.13 -5.35 -5.46
C LEU A 62 -3.19 -5.30 -3.92
N ALA A 63 -2.23 -4.62 -3.29
CA ALA A 63 -2.18 -4.50 -1.84
C ALA A 63 -3.35 -3.67 -1.30
N HIS A 64 -3.72 -2.61 -2.00
CA HIS A 64 -4.87 -1.76 -1.67
C HIS A 64 -6.16 -2.57 -1.64
N ARG A 65 -6.43 -3.37 -2.69
CA ARG A 65 -7.62 -4.24 -2.75
C ARG A 65 -7.65 -5.29 -1.63
N ALA A 66 -6.49 -5.82 -1.24
CA ALA A 66 -6.38 -6.78 -0.15
C ALA A 66 -6.76 -6.15 1.22
N LEU A 67 -6.33 -4.90 1.47
CA LEU A 67 -6.57 -4.22 2.75
C LEU A 67 -7.90 -3.47 2.82
N LYS A 68 -8.37 -2.89 1.70
CA LYS A 68 -9.57 -2.02 1.65
C LYS A 68 -10.82 -2.68 2.24
N ARG A 69 -11.00 -3.98 2.02
CA ARG A 69 -12.17 -4.72 2.55
C ARG A 69 -12.12 -4.94 4.06
N MET A 70 -10.93 -4.88 4.66
CA MET A 70 -10.74 -5.00 6.11
C MET A 70 -10.62 -3.64 6.81
N PHE A 71 -10.49 -2.56 6.05
CA PHE A 71 -10.52 -1.21 6.59
C PHE A 71 -11.92 -0.90 7.17
N PRO A 72 -12.02 -0.32 8.38
CA PRO A 72 -13.29 0.00 9.03
C PRO A 72 -14.13 1.01 8.23
N ASP A 73 -15.45 0.81 8.23
CA ASP A 73 -16.36 1.67 7.49
C ASP A 73 -16.65 3.00 8.22
N ASP A 74 -16.57 2.95 9.55
CA ASP A 74 -16.88 3.98 10.54
C ASP A 74 -15.65 4.79 11.01
N PHE A 75 -14.55 4.73 10.28
CA PHE A 75 -13.32 5.43 10.64
C PHE A 75 -13.32 6.89 10.16
N PRO A 76 -13.12 7.88 11.07
CA PRO A 76 -13.34 9.29 10.75
C PRO A 76 -12.20 9.97 10.00
N TYR A 77 -11.05 9.30 9.85
CA TYR A 77 -9.85 9.83 9.21
C TYR A 77 -9.64 9.25 7.81
N THR A 78 -9.02 10.05 6.95
CA THR A 78 -8.38 9.56 5.73
C THR A 78 -7.11 8.83 6.13
N CYS A 79 -6.84 7.69 5.52
CA CYS A 79 -5.64 6.90 5.81
C CYS A 79 -4.82 6.74 4.53
N ARG A 80 -3.56 7.14 4.60
CA ARG A 80 -2.58 6.91 3.53
C ARG A 80 -1.48 5.99 4.03
N ILE A 81 -1.31 4.87 3.34
CA ILE A 81 -0.17 3.98 3.50
C ILE A 81 0.83 4.26 2.38
N VAL A 82 2.09 4.44 2.73
CA VAL A 82 3.20 4.41 1.78
C VAL A 82 4.05 3.20 2.13
N SER A 83 4.26 2.32 1.16
CA SER A 83 5.16 1.16 1.30
C SER A 83 6.37 1.35 0.43
N ASP A 84 7.51 1.57 1.07
CA ASP A 84 8.82 1.66 0.44
C ASP A 84 9.48 0.28 0.48
N ILE A 85 9.76 -0.26 -0.70
CA ILE A 85 10.47 -1.54 -0.82
C ILE A 85 11.96 -1.28 -0.67
N LEU A 86 12.55 -1.79 0.41
CA LEU A 86 13.97 -1.60 0.71
C LEU A 86 14.83 -2.73 0.15
N GLU A 87 14.26 -3.94 0.05
CA GLU A 87 14.89 -5.11 -0.56
C GLU A 87 13.83 -5.94 -1.29
N SER A 88 14.20 -6.56 -2.42
CA SER A 88 13.26 -7.34 -3.23
C SER A 88 13.89 -8.55 -3.92
N ASN A 89 13.78 -9.71 -3.27
CA ASN A 89 14.01 -11.03 -3.88
C ASN A 89 12.77 -11.95 -3.81
N GLY A 90 11.59 -11.37 -3.96
CA GLY A 90 10.32 -12.09 -3.82
C GLY A 90 9.13 -11.16 -4.02
N SER A 91 7.93 -11.63 -3.69
CA SER A 91 6.72 -10.80 -3.82
C SER A 91 6.68 -9.68 -2.79
N SER A 92 7.23 -8.53 -3.18
CA SER A 92 7.19 -7.25 -2.47
C SER A 92 5.78 -6.70 -2.34
N SER A 93 4.85 -7.04 -3.25
CA SER A 93 3.43 -6.73 -3.11
C SER A 93 2.77 -7.46 -1.94
N MET A 94 3.08 -8.74 -1.71
CA MET A 94 2.60 -9.45 -0.53
C MET A 94 3.27 -8.97 0.76
N ALA A 95 4.56 -8.61 0.69
CA ALA A 95 5.23 -7.93 1.81
C ALA A 95 4.52 -6.62 2.18
N THR A 96 4.06 -5.86 1.19
CA THR A 96 3.27 -4.63 1.39
C THR A 96 1.94 -4.89 2.09
N VAL A 97 1.25 -5.99 1.79
CA VAL A 97 0.00 -6.35 2.48
C VAL A 97 0.25 -6.63 3.97
N CYS A 98 1.29 -7.41 4.27
CA CYS A 98 1.65 -7.72 5.65
C CYS A 98 2.11 -6.46 6.40
N ALA A 99 3.00 -5.67 5.80
CA ALA A 99 3.49 -4.42 6.40
C ALA A 99 2.36 -3.40 6.59
N GLY A 100 1.48 -3.25 5.58
CA GLY A 100 0.32 -2.36 5.67
C GLY A 100 -0.68 -2.78 6.76
N THR A 101 -0.91 -4.08 6.96
CA THR A 101 -1.76 -4.57 8.07
C THR A 101 -1.15 -4.19 9.42
N LEU A 102 0.13 -4.47 9.63
CA LEU A 102 0.81 -4.12 10.89
C LEU A 102 0.81 -2.61 11.11
N CYS A 103 1.07 -1.84 10.06
CA CYS A 103 1.11 -0.37 10.10
C CYS A 103 -0.26 0.24 10.44
N LEU A 104 -1.36 -0.33 9.92
CA LEU A 104 -2.71 0.09 10.28
C LEU A 104 -3.04 -0.20 11.75
N LEU A 105 -2.67 -1.40 12.24
CA LEU A 105 -2.89 -1.77 13.64
C LEU A 105 -2.08 -0.89 14.59
N ASP A 106 -0.83 -0.60 14.25
CA ASP A 106 0.06 0.30 15.02
C ASP A 106 -0.48 1.74 15.05
N ALA A 107 -1.03 2.23 13.93
CA ALA A 107 -1.70 3.52 13.86
C ALA A 107 -3.06 3.57 14.59
N GLY A 108 -3.47 2.49 15.27
CA GLY A 108 -4.72 2.43 16.04
C GLY A 108 -5.98 2.22 15.18
N VAL A 109 -5.82 1.85 13.90
CA VAL A 109 -6.96 1.56 13.03
C VAL A 109 -7.55 0.20 13.42
N LYS A 110 -8.82 0.22 13.83
CA LYS A 110 -9.58 -1.00 14.20
C LYS A 110 -10.02 -1.77 12.95
N MET A 111 -9.08 -2.49 12.32
CA MET A 111 -9.38 -3.36 11.18
C MET A 111 -10.39 -4.45 11.55
N LYS A 112 -11.25 -4.83 10.59
CA LYS A 112 -12.22 -5.93 10.78
C LYS A 112 -11.51 -7.25 11.15
N LYS A 113 -10.45 -7.58 10.41
CA LYS A 113 -9.51 -8.68 10.67
C LYS A 113 -8.13 -8.35 10.04
N PRO A 114 -7.01 -8.84 10.62
CA PRO A 114 -5.69 -8.69 10.00
C PRO A 114 -5.59 -9.51 8.71
N VAL A 115 -4.78 -9.04 7.75
CA VAL A 115 -4.56 -9.68 6.45
C VAL A 115 -3.08 -10.04 6.30
N ALA A 116 -2.81 -11.21 5.74
CA ALA A 116 -1.47 -11.63 5.34
C ALA A 116 -1.47 -12.04 3.86
N GLY A 117 -0.30 -11.98 3.22
CA GLY A 117 -0.11 -12.34 1.83
C GLY A 117 1.08 -13.28 1.65
N ILE A 118 0.96 -14.21 0.69
CA ILE A 118 2.05 -15.07 0.24
C ILE A 118 2.02 -15.16 -1.28
N ALA A 119 3.19 -15.31 -1.90
CA ALA A 119 3.30 -15.62 -3.32
C ALA A 119 3.74 -17.06 -3.51
N MET A 120 3.08 -17.73 -4.44
CA MET A 120 3.24 -19.15 -4.75
C MET A 120 3.73 -19.29 -6.19
N GLY A 121 4.55 -20.32 -6.44
CA GLY A 121 4.86 -20.83 -7.78
C GLY A 121 4.38 -22.28 -7.87
N LEU A 122 4.07 -22.73 -9.08
CA LEU A 122 3.79 -24.13 -9.39
C LEU A 122 4.80 -24.63 -10.41
#